data_AF-A0A967KZ73-F1
#
_entry.id   AF-A0A967KZ73-F1
#
_cell.length_a   1.000
_cell.length_b   1.000
_cell.length_c   1.000
_cell.angle_alpha   90.00
_cell.angle_beta   90.00
_cell.angle_gamma   90.00
#
_symmetry.space_group_name_H-M   'P 1'
#
loop_
_entity.id
_entity.type
_entity.pdbx_description
1 polymer ?
#
loop_
_entity_poly.entity_id
_entity_poly.type
_entity_poly.pdbx_seq_one_letter_code
_entity_poly.pdbx_strand_id
1 'polypeptide(L)'
;YIELIEQDTDRLRRHVEDILDLSRIDASAIELDRSLVNLARVCDEVVSALHLISEEKNIPISTDLDPRHGFAYVDRHKIERSLTNVVQNALKF
;
A
#
# COMPACT_ATOMS: atom_id res chain seq x y z
N TYR A 1 9.92 21.17 13.84
CA TYR A 1 10.56 20.22 14.78
C TYR A 1 9.63 19.07 15.14
N ILE A 2 8.39 19.31 15.58
CA ILE A 2 7.41 18.25 15.86
C ILE A 2 7.10 17.40 14.62
N GLU A 3 6.83 18.02 13.47
CA GLU A 3 6.58 17.30 12.20
C GLU A 3 7.73 16.38 11.77
N LEU A 4 8.98 16.82 11.99
CA LEU A 4 10.17 16.03 11.62
C LEU A 4 10.29 14.78 12.52
N ILE A 5 10.01 14.93 13.81
CA ILE A 5 10.02 13.83 14.77
C ILE A 5 8.87 12.86 14.49
N GLU A 6 7.69 13.35 14.11
CA GLU A 6 6.56 12.51 13.70
C GLU A 6 6.87 11.71 12.42
N GLN A 7 7.47 12.34 11.41
CA GLN A 7 7.89 11.67 10.19
C GLN A 7 8.92 10.56 10.45
N ASP A 8 9.91 10.84 11.31
CA ASP A 8 10.93 9.85 11.66
C ASP A 8 10.34 8.71 12.50
N THR A 9 9.39 9.01 13.38
CA THR A 9 8.67 7.99 14.17
C THR A 9 7.84 7.08 13.29
N ASP A 10 7.13 7.64 12.30
CA ASP A 10 6.33 6.86 11.35
C ASP A 10 7.20 6.02 10.40
N ARG A 11 8.37 6.54 10.00
CA ARG A 11 9.38 5.75 9.28
C ARG A 11 9.91 4.59 10.11
N LEU A 12 10.25 4.84 11.38
CA LEU A 12 10.74 3.80 12.28
C LEU A 12 9.68 2.71 12.48
N ARG A 13 8.42 3.12 12.67
CA ARG A 13 7.28 2.20 12.78
C ARG A 13 7.15 1.31 11.54
N ARG A 14 7.21 1.90 10.34
CA ARG A 14 7.16 1.14 9.08
C ARG A 14 8.32 0.15 8.96
N HIS A 15 9.53 0.53 9.34
CA HIS A 15 10.68 -0.38 9.33
C HIS A 15 10.54 -1.54 10.32
N VAL A 16 10.02 -1.29 11.51
CA VAL A 16 9.73 -2.36 12.48
C VAL A 16 8.65 -3.30 11.92
N GLU A 17 7.60 -2.77 11.31
CA GLU A 17 6.55 -3.56 10.65
C GLU A 17 7.11 -4.39 9.49
N ASP A 18 7.99 -3.83 8.67
CA ASP A 18 8.66 -4.56 7.56
C ASP A 18 9.50 -5.73 8.08
N ILE A 19 10.27 -5.52 9.16
CA ILE A 19 11.11 -6.58 9.77
C ILE A 19 10.25 -7.69 10.37
N LEU A 20 9.15 -7.33 11.04
CA LEU A 20 8.22 -8.30 11.61
C LEU A 20 7.52 -9.12 10.54
N ASP A 21 7.10 -8.49 9.43
CA ASP A 21 6.52 -9.18 8.29
C ASP A 21 7.54 -10.15 7.67
N LEU A 22 8.78 -9.71 7.41
CA LEU A 22 9.86 -10.56 6.90
C LEU A 22 10.12 -11.78 7.80
N SER A 23 10.21 -11.56 9.12
CA SER A 23 10.41 -12.64 10.10
C SER A 23 9.29 -13.68 10.06
N ARG A 24 8.05 -13.26 9.78
CA ARG A 24 6.90 -14.17 9.63
C ARG A 24 6.92 -14.90 8.29
N ILE A 25 7.37 -14.26 7.20
CA ILE A 25 7.57 -14.91 5.88
C ILE A 25 8.54 -16.07 6.04
N ASP A 26 9.71 -15.82 6.63
CA ASP A 26 10.79 -16.80 6.77
C ASP A 26 10.39 -17.99 7.67
N ALA A 27 9.50 -17.76 8.64
CA ALA A 27 8.96 -18.80 9.50
C ALA A 27 7.83 -19.62 8.86
N SER A 28 7.43 -19.36 7.60
CA SER A 28 6.21 -19.91 6.97
C SER A 28 4.94 -19.68 7.81
N ALA A 29 4.95 -18.68 8.69
CA ALA A 29 3.93 -18.41 9.70
C ALA A 29 3.01 -17.24 9.29
N ILE A 30 3.08 -16.79 8.04
CA ILE A 30 2.09 -15.84 7.53
C ILE A 30 0.80 -16.57 7.23
N GLU A 31 -0.11 -16.46 8.17
CA GLU A 31 -1.53 -16.65 7.90
C GLU A 31 -2.01 -15.43 7.10
N LEU A 32 -2.45 -15.69 5.87
CA LEU A 32 -3.11 -14.69 5.04
C LEU A 32 -4.60 -14.74 5.34
N ASP A 33 -5.17 -13.60 5.73
CA ASP A 33 -6.62 -13.49 5.88
C ASP A 33 -7.25 -13.25 4.50
N ARG A 34 -7.35 -14.32 3.72
CA ARG A 34 -7.82 -14.25 2.35
C ARG A 34 -9.35 -14.21 2.31
N SER A 35 -9.87 -13.19 1.66
CA SER A 35 -11.30 -13.09 1.33
C SER A 35 -11.48 -12.71 -0.13
N LEU A 36 -12.72 -12.83 -0.63
CA LEU A 36 -13.04 -12.34 -1.97
C LEU A 36 -13.04 -10.80 -1.96
N VAL A 37 -12.05 -10.19 -2.59
CA VAL A 37 -11.82 -8.73 -2.57
C VAL A 37 -11.97 -8.17 -3.98
N ASN A 38 -12.64 -7.02 -4.09
CA ASN A 38 -12.69 -6.22 -5.33
C ASN A 38 -11.42 -5.37 -5.44
N LEU A 39 -10.46 -5.79 -6.27
CA LEU A 39 -9.20 -5.11 -6.51
C LEU A 39 -9.38 -3.73 -7.15
N ALA A 40 -10.42 -3.52 -7.97
CA ALA A 40 -10.69 -2.20 -8.54
C ALA A 40 -10.92 -1.16 -7.44
N ARG A 41 -11.72 -1.51 -6.43
CA ARG A 41 -11.93 -0.65 -5.25
C ARG A 41 -10.64 -0.39 -4.48
N VAL A 42 -9.81 -1.41 -4.26
CA VAL A 42 -8.55 -1.24 -3.54
C VAL A 42 -7.61 -0.31 -4.30
N CYS A 43 -7.51 -0.45 -5.61
CA CYS A 43 -6.70 0.45 -6.43
C CYS A 43 -7.23 1.90 -6.39
N ASP A 44 -8.54 2.10 -6.48
CA ASP A 44 -9.15 3.44 -6.40
C ASP A 44 -8.91 4.08 -5.03
N GLU A 45 -8.99 3.30 -3.95
CA GLU A 45 -8.68 3.75 -2.58
C GLU A 45 -7.21 4.19 -2.47
N VAL A 46 -6.27 3.40 -2.99
CA VAL A 46 -4.83 3.72 -2.98
C VAL A 46 -4.52 4.97 -3.82
N VAL A 47 -5.10 5.08 -5.02
CA VAL A 47 -4.92 6.26 -5.88
C VAL A 47 -5.49 7.51 -5.24
N SER A 48 -6.68 7.41 -4.61
CA SER A 48 -7.29 8.51 -3.88
C SER A 48 -6.41 8.98 -2.71
N ALA A 49 -5.85 8.03 -1.94
CA ALA A 49 -4.97 8.33 -0.81
C ALA A 49 -3.65 9.01 -1.22
N LEU A 50 -3.17 8.75 -2.44
CA LEU A 50 -1.92 9.30 -2.96
C LEU A 50 -2.13 10.51 -3.89
N HIS A 51 -3.38 10.94 -4.10
CA HIS A 51 -3.70 12.00 -5.04
C HIS A 51 -3.03 13.33 -4.67
N LEU A 52 -3.04 13.71 -3.39
CA LEU A 52 -2.38 14.93 -2.92
C LEU A 52 -0.87 14.93 -3.23
N ILE A 53 -0.19 13.80 -2.99
CA ILE A 53 1.26 13.65 -3.26
C ILE A 53 1.53 13.72 -4.76
N SER A 54 0.64 13.13 -5.57
CA SER A 54 0.68 13.19 -7.03
C SER A 54 0.55 14.62 -7.56
N GLU A 55 -0.41 15.40 -7.02
CA GLU A 55 -0.60 16.82 -7.36
C GLU A 55 0.61 17.68 -6.97
N GLU A 56 1.11 17.53 -5.74
CA GLU A 56 2.30 18.26 -5.27
C GLU A 56 3.52 18.03 -6.17
N LYS A 57 3.64 16.83 -6.73
CA LYS A 57 4.73 16.45 -7.63
C LYS A 57 4.45 16.71 -9.10
N ASN A 58 3.23 17.13 -9.47
CA ASN A 58 2.77 17.24 -10.86
C ASN A 58 2.95 15.94 -11.67
N ILE A 59 2.79 14.78 -11.04
CA ILE A 59 2.87 13.46 -11.70
C ILE A 59 1.47 12.84 -11.69
N PRO A 60 0.77 12.72 -12.83
CA PRO A 60 -0.59 12.19 -12.85
C PRO A 60 -0.62 10.69 -12.53
N ILE A 61 -1.60 10.29 -11.71
CA ILE A 61 -1.90 8.90 -11.39
C ILE A 61 -3.34 8.58 -11.76
N SER A 62 -3.59 7.38 -12.28
CA SER A 62 -4.94 6.93 -12.66
C SER A 62 -5.07 5.42 -12.52
N THR A 63 -6.29 4.93 -12.37
CA THR A 63 -6.63 3.50 -12.39
C THR A 63 -7.21 3.12 -13.76
N ASP A 64 -6.78 2.00 -14.30
CA ASP A 64 -7.34 1.39 -15.52
C ASP A 64 -7.72 -0.07 -15.22
N LEU A 65 -8.94 -0.26 -14.73
CA LEU A 65 -9.45 -1.54 -14.25
C LEU A 65 -10.88 -1.75 -14.73
N ASP A 66 -11.19 -2.93 -15.28
CA ASP A 66 -12.58 -3.32 -15.55
C ASP A 66 -13.27 -3.70 -14.23
N PRO A 67 -14.32 -2.97 -13.79
CA PRO A 67 -15.03 -3.25 -12.54
C PRO A 67 -15.62 -4.66 -12.47
N ARG A 68 -15.81 -5.31 -13.62
CA ARG A 68 -16.42 -6.65 -13.74
C ARG A 68 -15.42 -7.79 -13.57
N HIS A 69 -14.11 -7.52 -13.66
CA HIS A 69 -13.06 -8.54 -13.66
C HIS A 69 -12.05 -8.40 -12.51
N GLY A 70 -12.41 -7.65 -11.46
CA GLY A 70 -11.48 -7.29 -10.36
C GLY A 70 -11.55 -8.13 -9.10
N PHE A 71 -12.34 -9.21 -9.03
CA PHE A 71 -12.46 -10.00 -7.79
C PHE A 71 -11.39 -11.07 -7.66
N ALA A 72 -10.66 -11.08 -6.55
CA ALA A 72 -9.62 -12.07 -6.25
C ALA A 72 -9.67 -12.52 -4.79
N TYR A 73 -9.27 -13.77 -4.51
CA TYR A 73 -9.11 -14.30 -3.16
C TYR A 73 -7.74 -13.89 -2.60
N VAL A 74 -7.70 -12.78 -1.89
CA VAL A 74 -6.46 -12.15 -1.40
C VAL A 74 -6.65 -11.58 0.00
N ASP A 75 -5.54 -11.29 0.67
CA ASP A 75 -5.53 -10.48 1.89
C ASP A 75 -5.58 -9.00 1.51
N ARG A 76 -6.69 -8.33 1.83
CA ARG A 76 -6.95 -6.94 1.43
C ARG A 76 -5.86 -6.00 1.94
N HIS A 77 -5.51 -6.08 3.22
CA HIS A 77 -4.56 -5.17 3.85
C HIS A 77 -3.16 -5.32 3.28
N LYS A 78 -2.74 -6.56 3.03
CA LYS A 78 -1.43 -6.81 2.43
C LYS A 78 -1.35 -6.30 0.99
N ILE A 79 -2.41 -6.48 0.19
CA ILE A 79 -2.48 -5.94 -1.17
C ILE A 79 -2.45 -4.40 -1.16
N GLU A 80 -3.25 -3.76 -0.32
CA GLU A 80 -3.28 -2.31 -0.16
C GLU A 80 -1.89 -1.75 0.20
N ARG A 81 -1.20 -2.36 1.16
CA ARG A 81 0.17 -2.01 1.56
C ARG A 81 1.14 -2.17 0.39
N SER A 82 1.08 -3.30 -0.31
CA SER A 82 1.95 -3.56 -1.47
C SER A 82 1.74 -2.53 -2.57
N LEU A 83 0.49 -2.22 -2.93
CA LEU A 83 0.16 -1.22 -3.95
C LEU A 83 0.63 0.17 -3.53
N THR A 84 0.36 0.56 -2.29
CA THR A 84 0.80 1.86 -1.74
C THR A 84 2.31 2.01 -1.84
N ASN A 85 3.07 0.97 -1.45
CA ASN A 85 4.52 0.99 -1.52
C ASN A 85 5.04 1.15 -2.95
N VAL A 86 4.45 0.43 -3.91
CA VAL A 86 4.84 0.51 -5.32
C VAL A 86 4.54 1.90 -5.89
N VAL A 87 3.34 2.43 -5.67
CA VAL A 87 2.94 3.74 -6.21
C VAL A 87 3.71 4.88 -5.54
N GLN A 88 3.93 4.82 -4.21
CA GLN A 88 4.78 5.79 -3.53
C GLN A 88 6.22 5.79 -4.06
N ASN A 89 6.75 4.60 -4.38
CA ASN A 89 8.07 4.50 -5.01
C ASN A 89 8.05 5.12 -6.41
N ALA A 90 7.02 4.86 -7.23
CA ALA A 90 6.87 5.46 -8.56
C ALA A 90 6.70 6.99 -8.53
N LEU A 91 6.06 7.54 -7.48
CA LEU A 91 5.98 8.99 -7.28
C LEU A 91 7.30 9.57 -6.75
N LYS A 92 8.15 8.76 -6.12
CA LYS A 92 9.43 9.19 -5.54
C LYS A 92 10.57 9.23 -6.56
N PHE A 93 10.61 8.28 -7.49
CA PHE A 93 11.72 8.03 -8.41
C PHE A 93 11.26 8.14 -9.86
#